data_AF-A0A1W9V2Y9-F1
#
_entry.id   AF-A0A1W9V2Y9-F1
#
_cell.length_a   1.000
_cell.length_b   1.000
_cell.length_c   1.000
_cell.angle_alpha   90.00
_cell.angle_beta   90.00
_cell.angle_gamma   90.00
#
_symmetry.space_group_name_H-M   'P 1'
#
loop_
_entity.id
_entity.type
_entity.pdbx_description
1 polymer ?
#
loop_
_entity_poly.entity_id
_entity_poly.type
_entity_poly.pdbx_seq_one_letter_code
_entity_poly.pdbx_strand_id
1 'polypeptide(L)'
;MAEPLGGPNTEEDGIDISHWQGSINWNQVYGAGYTFAFTKATEGTGYTDPKFVYNVTHGTSAGVLMGAYHFARPDLANGGIAEAQYFVDQAGRTPHLHQLHLRLQLPKRSRSTI
;
A
#
# COMPACT_ATOMS: atom_id res chain seq x y z
N MET A 1 -20.36 2.64 -41.29
CA MET A 1 -20.79 2.00 -40.02
C MET A 1 -19.70 2.34 -39.01
N ALA A 2 -19.99 3.11 -37.97
CA ALA A 2 -19.02 3.45 -36.94
C ALA A 2 -18.97 2.29 -35.93
N GLU A 3 -17.78 1.76 -35.66
CA GLU A 3 -17.51 0.80 -34.58
C GLU A 3 -17.76 1.50 -33.22
N PRO A 4 -18.36 0.84 -32.22
CA PRO A 4 -18.57 1.45 -30.93
C PRO A 4 -17.23 1.65 -30.19
N LEU A 5 -16.88 2.91 -29.91
CA LEU A 5 -15.79 3.29 -29.00
C LEU A 5 -16.25 3.13 -27.53
N GLY A 6 -16.55 1.90 -27.11
CA GLY A 6 -17.01 1.61 -25.76
C GLY A 6 -16.40 0.31 -25.23
N GLY A 7 -15.13 0.35 -24.82
CA GLY A 7 -14.53 -0.70 -24.01
C GLY A 7 -15.04 -0.63 -22.57
N PRO A 8 -15.07 -1.76 -21.83
CA PRO A 8 -15.51 -1.78 -20.44
C PRO A 8 -14.60 -0.86 -19.61
N ASN A 9 -15.21 0.05 -18.85
CA ASN A 9 -14.65 0.94 -17.82
C ASN A 9 -13.11 0.87 -17.69
N THR A 10 -12.42 1.81 -18.33
CA THR A 10 -10.95 1.92 -18.36
C THR A 10 -10.33 2.46 -17.07
N GLU A 11 -11.08 2.47 -15.96
CA GLU A 11 -10.55 2.82 -14.64
C GLU A 11 -10.05 1.53 -13.98
N GLU A 12 -8.72 1.40 -13.89
CA GLU A 12 -8.12 0.41 -13.02
C GLU A 12 -8.38 0.82 -11.57
N ASP A 13 -9.09 -0.02 -10.81
CA ASP A 13 -9.33 0.20 -9.39
C ASP A 13 -8.29 -0.52 -8.54
N GLY A 14 -7.96 0.09 -7.40
CA GLY A 14 -7.03 -0.51 -6.45
C GLY A 14 -7.37 -0.22 -5.00
N ILE A 15 -6.73 -0.97 -4.11
CA ILE A 15 -7.01 -0.94 -2.66
C ILE A 15 -5.76 -0.57 -1.84
N ASP A 16 -5.96 0.15 -0.73
CA ASP A 16 -4.93 0.45 0.27
C ASP A 16 -5.20 -0.38 1.53
N ILE A 17 -4.20 -1.15 1.96
CA ILE A 17 -4.36 -2.13 3.04
C ILE A 17 -3.17 -2.13 4.01
N SER A 18 -3.38 -2.76 5.15
CA SER A 18 -2.40 -3.00 6.21
C SER A 18 -2.84 -4.22 7.02
N HIS A 19 -2.20 -4.49 8.15
CA HIS A 19 -2.68 -5.50 9.09
C HIS A 19 -4.13 -5.29 9.57
N TRP A 20 -4.67 -4.07 9.51
CA TRP A 20 -6.04 -3.77 9.97
C TRP A 20 -7.13 -4.49 9.18
N GLN A 21 -6.87 -4.91 7.94
CA GLN A 21 -7.80 -5.68 7.13
C GLN A 21 -7.84 -7.17 7.53
N GLY A 22 -6.95 -7.64 8.40
CA GLY A 22 -6.93 -9.03 8.85
C GLY A 22 -6.48 -10.00 7.75
N SER A 23 -7.33 -10.98 7.44
CA SER A 23 -7.06 -11.98 6.39
C SER A 23 -7.82 -11.61 5.12
N ILE A 24 -7.10 -11.49 4.00
CA ILE A 24 -7.66 -11.06 2.71
C ILE A 24 -7.70 -12.25 1.76
N ASN A 25 -8.84 -12.44 1.08
CA ASN A 25 -8.96 -13.36 -0.04
C ASN A 25 -8.59 -12.64 -1.35
N TRP A 26 -7.34 -12.80 -1.78
CA TRP A 26 -6.80 -12.10 -2.93
C TRP A 26 -7.42 -12.49 -4.28
N ASN A 27 -7.89 -13.73 -4.43
CA ASN A 27 -8.62 -14.16 -5.63
C ASN A 27 -9.97 -13.45 -5.74
N GLN A 28 -10.64 -13.23 -4.61
CA GLN A 28 -11.90 -12.47 -4.60
C GLN A 28 -11.65 -10.98 -4.88
N VAL A 29 -10.55 -10.41 -4.39
CA VAL A 29 -10.14 -9.03 -4.69
C VAL A 29 -9.93 -8.86 -6.20
N TYR A 30 -9.12 -9.71 -6.81
CA TYR A 30 -8.87 -9.64 -8.25
C TYR A 30 -10.15 -9.90 -9.06
N GLY A 31 -10.93 -10.92 -8.68
CA GLY A 31 -12.20 -11.24 -9.34
C GLY A 31 -13.27 -10.15 -9.22
N ALA A 32 -13.15 -9.24 -8.23
CA ALA A 32 -14.00 -8.07 -8.09
C ALA A 32 -13.54 -6.87 -8.95
N GLY A 33 -12.43 -7.00 -9.68
CA GLY A 33 -11.92 -5.96 -10.59
C GLY A 33 -10.81 -5.08 -10.00
N TYR A 34 -10.35 -5.33 -8.77
CA TYR A 34 -9.23 -4.60 -8.18
C TYR A 34 -7.89 -5.15 -8.70
N THR A 35 -7.23 -4.41 -9.56
CA THR A 35 -6.04 -4.86 -10.30
C THR A 35 -4.72 -4.43 -9.68
N PHE A 36 -4.72 -3.47 -8.75
CA PHE A 36 -3.54 -3.11 -7.97
C PHE A 36 -3.85 -2.87 -6.48
N ALA A 37 -2.83 -2.96 -5.63
CA ALA A 37 -2.95 -2.67 -4.21
C ALA A 37 -1.67 -2.08 -3.62
N PHE A 38 -1.83 -1.16 -2.67
CA PHE A 38 -0.74 -0.68 -1.82
C PHE A 38 -0.89 -1.27 -0.41
N THR A 39 0.11 -2.03 0.04
CA THR A 39 0.14 -2.56 1.41
C THR A 39 1.14 -1.79 2.27
N LYS A 40 0.75 -1.49 3.50
CA LYS A 40 1.66 -0.92 4.50
C LYS A 40 2.83 -1.87 4.71
N ALA A 41 4.04 -1.33 4.69
CA ALA A 41 5.27 -2.03 5.00
C ALA A 41 5.82 -1.62 6.36
N THR A 42 5.89 -0.31 6.61
CA THR A 42 6.55 0.23 7.81
C THR A 42 5.85 1.46 8.37
N GLU A 43 6.12 1.77 9.63
CA GLU A 43 5.72 3.01 10.32
C GLU A 43 6.86 3.50 11.23
N GLY A 44 7.25 4.77 11.08
CA GLY A 44 8.41 5.31 11.81
C GLY A 44 9.69 4.51 11.53
N THR A 45 10.57 4.41 12.51
CA THR A 45 11.85 3.68 12.39
C THR A 45 11.85 2.32 13.06
N GLY A 46 10.70 1.85 13.55
CA GLY A 46 10.65 0.69 14.45
C GLY A 46 9.50 -0.29 14.23
N TYR A 47 8.52 0.02 13.38
CA TYR A 47 7.39 -0.87 13.13
C TYR A 47 7.38 -1.37 11.69
N THR A 48 7.40 -2.70 11.52
CA THR A 48 7.11 -3.37 10.25
C THR A 48 5.75 -4.01 10.33
N ASP A 49 4.90 -3.80 9.32
CA ASP A 49 3.56 -4.35 9.29
C ASP A 49 3.62 -5.90 9.17
N PRO A 50 3.02 -6.65 10.10
CA PRO A 50 3.14 -8.10 10.14
C PRO A 50 2.44 -8.81 8.98
N LYS A 51 1.56 -8.12 8.24
CA LYS A 51 0.88 -8.67 7.05
C LYS A 51 1.56 -8.30 5.74
N PHE A 52 2.59 -7.46 5.77
CA PHE A 52 3.22 -6.92 4.56
C PHE A 52 3.67 -8.01 3.56
N VAL A 53 4.54 -8.92 3.99
CA VAL A 53 5.07 -9.99 3.11
C VAL A 53 3.93 -10.90 2.63
N TYR A 54 3.01 -11.27 3.53
CA TYR A 54 1.86 -12.10 3.18
C TYR A 54 1.02 -11.45 2.08
N ASN A 55 0.70 -10.16 2.21
CA ASN A 55 -0.09 -9.41 1.25
C ASN A 55 0.60 -9.32 -0.11
N VAL A 56 1.90 -8.98 -0.14
CA VAL A 56 2.66 -8.93 -1.40
C VAL A 56 2.65 -10.29 -2.08
N THR A 57 3.01 -11.37 -1.38
CA THR A 57 3.10 -12.70 -1.97
C THR A 57 1.77 -13.19 -2.53
N HIS A 58 0.68 -13.07 -1.76
CA HIS A 58 -0.61 -13.63 -2.16
C HIS A 58 -1.37 -12.74 -3.14
N GLY A 59 -1.22 -11.41 -3.02
CA GLY A 59 -1.77 -10.46 -3.98
C GLY A 59 -1.16 -10.64 -5.37
N THR A 60 0.18 -10.68 -5.46
CA THR A 60 0.87 -10.97 -6.72
C THR A 60 0.45 -12.32 -7.28
N SER A 61 0.38 -13.37 -6.45
CA SER A 61 -0.02 -14.72 -6.90
C SER A 61 -1.45 -14.78 -7.43
N ALA A 62 -2.33 -13.87 -7.00
CA ALA A 62 -3.71 -13.73 -7.50
C ALA A 62 -3.81 -12.82 -8.74
N GLY A 63 -2.72 -12.22 -9.20
CA GLY A 63 -2.70 -11.31 -10.35
C GLY A 63 -2.84 -9.82 -10.02
N VAL A 64 -2.84 -9.45 -8.74
CA VAL A 64 -2.88 -8.04 -8.30
C VAL A 64 -1.48 -7.43 -8.33
N LEU A 65 -1.33 -6.26 -8.94
CA LEU A 65 -0.09 -5.49 -8.90
C LEU A 65 0.13 -4.92 -7.50
N MET A 66 1.17 -5.39 -6.82
CA MET A 66 1.46 -5.04 -5.43
C MET A 66 2.49 -3.93 -5.32
N GLY A 67 2.14 -2.88 -4.58
CA GLY A 67 3.03 -1.83 -4.11
C GLY A 67 3.11 -1.77 -2.59
N ALA A 68 4.14 -1.08 -2.09
CA ALA A 68 4.38 -0.93 -0.67
C ALA A 68 4.27 0.54 -0.25
N TYR A 69 3.83 0.80 0.99
CA TYR A 69 3.94 2.14 1.57
C TYR A 69 4.51 2.19 2.99
N HIS A 70 5.13 3.34 3.28
CA HIS A 70 5.61 3.72 4.61
C HIS A 70 4.66 4.74 5.24
N PHE A 71 4.35 4.61 6.53
CA PHE A 71 3.60 5.59 7.30
C PHE A 71 4.57 6.44 8.13
N ALA A 72 4.77 7.69 7.73
CA ALA A 72 5.71 8.57 8.41
C ALA A 72 5.24 9.02 9.81
N ARG A 73 6.16 9.14 10.76
CA ARG A 73 5.93 9.60 12.14
C ARG A 73 6.81 10.81 12.49
N PRO A 74 6.55 11.99 11.89
CA PRO A 74 7.31 13.21 12.20
C PRO A 74 7.15 13.66 13.65
N ASP A 75 6.08 13.23 14.33
CA ASP A 75 5.83 13.46 15.75
C ASP A 75 6.83 12.75 16.68
N LEU A 76 7.55 11.73 16.19
CA LEU A 76 8.55 10.98 16.95
C LEU A 76 9.98 11.53 16.77
N ALA A 77 10.16 12.66 16.07
CA ALA A 77 11.48 13.27 15.80
C ALA A 77 12.51 12.34 15.14
N ASN A 78 12.06 11.28 14.45
CA ASN A 78 12.93 10.26 13.84
C ASN A 78 13.70 10.74 12.61
N GLY A 79 13.32 11.86 12.00
CA GLY A 79 13.93 12.41 10.79
C GLY A 79 13.59 11.61 9.53
N GLY A 80 13.20 12.31 8.45
CA GLY A 80 12.70 11.65 7.23
C GLY A 80 13.71 10.71 6.55
N ILE A 81 15.02 10.96 6.70
CA ILE A 81 16.06 10.08 6.16
C ILE A 81 16.07 8.72 6.88
N ALA A 82 15.97 8.71 8.20
CA ALA A 82 15.97 7.45 8.97
C ALA A 82 14.70 6.64 8.68
N GLU A 83 13.56 7.30 8.54
CA GLU A 83 12.29 6.66 8.16
C GLU A 83 12.36 6.07 6.74
N ALA A 84 12.93 6.81 5.77
CA ALA A 84 13.14 6.32 4.42
C ALA A 84 14.12 5.13 4.37
N GLN A 85 15.21 5.18 5.13
CA GLN A 85 16.17 4.07 5.22
C GLN A 85 15.51 2.83 5.79
N TYR A 86 14.74 2.97 6.88
CA TYR A 86 14.01 1.87 7.47
C TYR A 86 12.99 1.27 6.48
N PHE A 87 12.26 2.11 5.74
CA PHE A 87 11.36 1.62 4.70
C PHE A 87 12.09 0.82 3.61
N VAL A 88 13.22 1.31 3.09
CA VAL A 88 14.01 0.60 2.08
C VAL A 88 14.55 -0.72 2.61
N ASP A 89 15.04 -0.74 3.85
CA ASP A 89 15.62 -1.95 4.46
C ASP A 89 14.59 -3.07 4.65
N GLN A 90 13.34 -2.73 4.98
CA GLN A 90 12.27 -3.71 5.19
C GLN A 90 11.50 -4.04 3.91
N ALA A 91 11.16 -3.04 3.09
CA ALA A 91 10.33 -3.23 1.91
C ALA A 91 11.13 -3.56 0.65
N GLY A 92 12.29 -2.91 0.45
CA GLY A 92 13.08 -3.02 -0.77
C GLY A 92 13.67 -4.41 -1.05
N ARG A 93 13.61 -5.32 -0.06
CA ARG A 93 14.08 -6.70 -0.18
C ARG A 93 12.97 -7.69 -0.55
N THR A 94 11.72 -7.26 -0.68
CA THR A 94 10.59 -8.16 -0.92
C THR A 94 10.44 -8.44 -2.42
N PRO A 95 10.59 -9.71 -2.87
CA PRO A 95 10.36 -10.06 -4.26
C PRO A 95 8.92 -9.72 -4.69
N HIS A 96 8.73 -9.44 -5.98
CA HIS A 96 7.41 -9.15 -6.60
C HIS A 96 6.77 -7.79 -6.30
N LEU A 97 7.46 -6.88 -5.61
CA LEU A 97 7.02 -5.50 -5.54
C LEU A 97 7.25 -4.79 -6.87
N HIS A 98 6.16 -4.30 -7.45
CA HIS A 98 6.22 -3.54 -8.70
C HIS A 98 6.62 -2.08 -8.47
N GLN A 99 6.20 -1.48 -7.35
CA GLN A 99 6.49 -0.08 -7.05
C GLN A 99 6.48 0.24 -5.54
N LEU A 100 7.44 1.06 -5.11
CA LEU A 100 7.51 1.60 -3.75
C LEU A 100 6.90 3.01 -3.72
N HIS A 101 5.98 3.28 -2.80
CA HIS A 101 5.39 4.61 -2.60
C HIS A 101 5.58 5.08 -1.16
N LEU A 102 5.96 6.35 -0.95
CA LEU A 102 6.05 6.92 0.40
C LEU A 102 4.73 7.65 0.74
N ARG A 103 4.03 7.25 1.81
CA ARG A 103 2.82 7.92 2.31
C ARG A 103 3.17 8.76 3.54
N LEU A 104 3.25 10.08 3.38
CA LEU A 104 3.37 11.00 4.51
C LEU A 104 1.99 11.18 5.17
N GLN A 105 1.71 10.47 6.26
CA GLN A 105 0.52 10.75 7.06
C GLN A 105 0.84 11.88 8.06
N LEU A 106 0.14 13.02 7.92
CA LEU A 106 0.15 14.06 8.94
C LEU A 106 -0.86 13.70 10.05
N PRO A 107 -0.53 13.87 11.34
CA PRO A 107 -1.48 13.66 12.42
C PRO A 107 -2.68 14.60 12.25
N LYS A 108 -3.90 14.09 12.54
CA LYS A 108 -5.13 14.89 12.48
C LYS A 108 -4.98 16.07 13.45
N ARG A 109 -4.85 17.28 12.89
CA ARG A 109 -4.82 18.51 13.68
C ARG A 109 -6.22 18.71 14.28
N SER A 110 -6.35 18.51 15.59
CA SER A 110 -7.58 18.89 16.30
C SER A 110 -7.78 20.39 16.13
N ARG A 111 -8.87 20.80 15.49
CA ARG A 111 -9.29 22.21 15.48
C ARG A 111 -9.88 22.50 16.86
N SER A 112 -9.14 23.25 17.68
CA SER A 112 -9.72 23.91 18.85
C SER A 112 -10.55 25.10 18.33
N THR A 113 -11.87 25.00 18.43
CA THR A 113 -12.78 26.12 18.20
C THR A 113 -12.74 27.03 19.43
N ILE A 114 -12.55 28.34 19.23
CA ILE A 114 -13.01 29.39 20.14
C ILE A 114 -14.29 29.94 19.51
#